data_AF-A0A257MJQ0-F1
#
_entry.id   AF-A0A257MJQ0-F1
#
_cell.length_a   1.000
_cell.length_b   1.000
_cell.length_c   1.000
_cell.angle_alpha   90.00
_cell.angle_beta   90.00
_cell.angle_gamma   90.00
#
_symmetry.space_group_name_H-M   'P 1'
#
loop_
_entity.id
_entity.type
_entity.pdbx_description
1 polymer ?
#
loop_
_entity_poly.entity_id
_entity_poly.type
_entity_poly.pdbx_seq_one_letter_code
_entity_poly.pdbx_strand_id
1 'polypeptide(L)'
;GLDDLQLMEVAREIEADVELVRECARIERLPVVNFAAGGVATPADAALMMQLGADGVFVGSGIFKSENPQAMANAIVQAVHNYDDAALLAEVSKGLGAAMKGLDAASIPESEALQTRGW
;
A
#
# COMPACT_ATOMS: atom_id res chain seq x y z
N GLY A 1 6.23 11.78 22.34
CA GLY A 1 5.21 10.72 22.28
C GLY A 1 4.06 11.07 23.19
N LEU A 2 2.95 10.36 23.04
CA LEU A 2 1.81 10.42 23.96
C LEU A 2 2.20 9.84 25.33
N ASP A 3 1.57 10.32 26.40
CA ASP A 3 1.69 9.71 27.73
C ASP A 3 0.78 8.49 27.90
N ASP A 4 0.90 7.77 29.02
CA ASP A 4 0.16 6.52 29.24
C ASP A 4 -1.36 6.69 29.28
N LEU A 5 -1.86 7.81 29.81
CA LEU A 5 -3.30 8.10 29.83
C LEU A 5 -3.81 8.38 28.42
N GLN A 6 -3.04 9.14 27.64
CA GLN A 6 -3.34 9.41 26.24
C GLN A 6 -3.30 8.12 25.39
N LEU A 7 -2.39 7.19 25.66
CA LEU A 7 -2.35 5.89 24.99
C LEU A 7 -3.57 5.02 25.33
N MET A 8 -4.06 5.04 26.58
CA MET A 8 -5.31 4.37 26.96
C MET A 8 -6.53 4.98 26.26
N GLU A 9 -6.55 6.30 26.08
CA GLU A 9 -7.62 7.00 25.35
C GLU A 9 -7.63 6.59 23.88
N VAL A 10 -6.47 6.62 23.21
CA VAL A 10 -6.32 6.14 21.82
C VAL A 10 -6.77 4.69 21.68
N ALA A 11 -6.34 3.80 22.59
CA ALA A 11 -6.73 2.40 22.57
C ALA A 11 -8.26 2.22 22.66
N ARG A 12 -8.95 3.05 23.46
CA ARG A 12 -10.41 3.04 23.53
C ARG A 12 -11.05 3.59 22.25
N GLU A 13 -10.52 4.68 21.70
CA GLU A 13 -11.05 5.33 20.49
C GLU A 13 -11.02 4.39 19.27
N ILE A 14 -9.90 3.68 19.07
CA ILE A 14 -9.72 2.76 17.94
C ILE A 14 -10.17 1.32 18.25
N GLU A 15 -10.74 1.09 19.43
CA GLU A 15 -11.19 -0.21 19.93
C GLU A 15 -10.09 -1.30 19.88
N ALA A 16 -8.87 -0.95 20.28
CA ALA A 16 -7.70 -1.85 20.29
C ALA A 16 -7.20 -2.20 21.71
N ASP A 17 -6.43 -3.28 21.81
CA ASP A 17 -5.76 -3.67 23.04
C ASP A 17 -4.69 -2.64 23.45
N VAL A 18 -4.75 -2.17 24.71
CA VAL A 18 -3.86 -1.13 25.22
C VAL A 18 -2.39 -1.53 25.22
N GLU A 19 -2.06 -2.81 25.43
CA GLU A 19 -0.68 -3.30 25.40
C GLU A 19 -0.14 -3.27 23.97
N LEU A 20 -0.97 -3.58 22.97
CA LEU A 20 -0.57 -3.43 21.56
C LEU A 20 -0.35 -1.97 21.19
N VAL A 21 -1.20 -1.05 21.66
CA VAL A 21 -1.02 0.39 21.43
C VAL A 21 0.26 0.90 22.07
N ARG A 22 0.55 0.48 23.31
CA ARG A 22 1.81 0.79 24.02
C ARG A 22 3.02 0.26 23.27
N GLU A 23 2.96 -0.98 22.79
CA GLU A 23 4.06 -1.58 22.01
C GLU A 23 4.28 -0.82 20.70
N CYS A 24 3.21 -0.52 19.95
CA CYS A 24 3.29 0.29 18.73
C CYS A 24 3.91 1.66 18.99
N ALA A 25 3.54 2.34 20.08
CA ALA A 25 4.11 3.63 20.47
C ALA A 25 5.59 3.52 20.86
N ARG A 26 5.99 2.40 21.49
CA ARG A 26 7.37 2.15 21.90
C ARG A 26 8.29 1.84 20.72
N ILE A 27 7.82 1.08 19.72
CA ILE A 27 8.61 0.67 18.55
C ILE A 27 8.41 1.58 17.33
N GLU A 28 7.48 2.52 17.41
CA GLU A 28 7.10 3.48 16.35
C GLU A 28 6.69 2.80 15.02
N ARG A 29 6.12 1.59 15.11
CA ARG A 29 5.59 0.81 13.98
C ARG A 29 4.63 -0.28 14.48
N LEU A 30 3.98 -0.98 13.56
CA LEU A 30 3.26 -2.20 13.90
C LEU A 30 4.25 -3.33 14.28
N PRO A 31 3.93 -4.19 15.26
CA PRO A 31 4.78 -5.32 15.68
C PRO A 31 4.74 -6.50 14.70
N VAL A 32 4.40 -6.22 13.44
CA VAL A 32 4.27 -7.18 12.34
C VAL A 32 4.74 -6.53 11.03
N VAL A 33 4.92 -7.36 10.01
CA VAL A 33 5.14 -6.91 8.64
C VAL A 33 3.83 -6.36 8.07
N ASN A 34 3.88 -5.18 7.45
CA ASN A 34 2.73 -4.47 6.90
C ASN A 34 2.88 -4.26 5.38
N PHE A 35 2.22 -5.11 4.60
CA PHE A 35 2.26 -5.02 3.13
C PHE A 35 1.08 -4.20 2.61
N ALA A 36 1.33 -3.40 1.57
CA ALA A 36 0.27 -2.78 0.80
C ALA A 36 -0.39 -3.81 -0.13
N ALA A 37 -1.72 -3.78 -0.24
CA ALA A 37 -2.46 -4.69 -1.11
C ALA A 37 -3.69 -4.01 -1.71
N GLY A 38 -4.02 -4.38 -2.95
CA GLY A 38 -5.16 -3.83 -3.69
C GLY A 38 -4.80 -2.57 -4.48
N GLY A 39 -5.26 -2.49 -5.73
CA GLY A 39 -5.09 -1.31 -6.57
C GLY A 39 -3.70 -1.11 -7.22
N VAL A 40 -2.64 -1.78 -6.77
CA VAL A 40 -1.31 -1.71 -7.38
C VAL A 40 -1.34 -2.26 -8.81
N ALA A 41 -1.16 -1.40 -9.81
CA ALA A 41 -1.25 -1.75 -11.23
C ALA A 41 -0.02 -1.34 -12.04
N THR A 42 0.83 -0.47 -11.49
CA THR A 42 2.03 0.05 -12.16
C THR A 42 3.27 -0.01 -11.25
N PRO A 43 4.49 0.06 -11.81
CA PRO A 43 5.70 0.19 -11.01
C PRO A 43 5.70 1.44 -10.11
N ALA A 44 5.10 2.54 -10.58
CA ALA A 44 4.98 3.77 -9.80
C ALA A 44 4.09 3.59 -8.56
N ASP A 45 2.98 2.86 -8.67
CA ASP A 45 2.11 2.55 -7.52
C ASP A 45 2.87 1.72 -6.48
N ALA A 46 3.62 0.72 -6.94
CA ALA A 46 4.40 -0.15 -6.07
C ALA A 46 5.48 0.65 -5.31
N ALA A 47 6.22 1.50 -6.03
CA ALA A 47 7.23 2.37 -5.41
C ALA A 47 6.63 3.38 -4.43
N LEU A 48 5.47 3.96 -4.77
CA LEU A 48 4.74 4.86 -3.88
C LEU A 48 4.41 4.18 -2.55
N MET A 49 3.90 2.95 -2.59
CA MET A 49 3.58 2.21 -1.36
C MET A 49 4.81 1.95 -0.49
N MET A 50 5.97 1.67 -1.11
CA MET A 50 7.22 1.53 -0.37
C MET A 50 7.68 2.87 0.25
N GLN A 51 7.56 3.99 -0.48
CA GLN A 51 7.87 5.32 0.04
C GLN A 51 6.94 5.75 1.19
N LEU A 52 5.69 5.24 1.22
CA LEU A 52 4.75 5.44 2.32
C LEU A 52 5.04 4.55 3.55
N GLY A 53 6.09 3.72 3.50
CA GLY A 53 6.56 2.91 4.63
C GLY A 53 5.99 1.49 4.68
N ALA A 54 5.42 0.98 3.58
CA ALA A 54 5.05 -0.43 3.49
C ALA A 54 6.32 -1.31 3.49
N ASP A 55 6.22 -2.49 4.10
CA ASP A 55 7.32 -3.48 4.11
C ASP A 55 7.34 -4.32 2.81
N GLY A 56 6.36 -4.13 1.92
CA GLY A 56 6.21 -4.84 0.65
C GLY A 56 4.85 -4.57 0.00
N VAL A 57 4.63 -5.15 -1.18
CA VAL A 57 3.36 -5.02 -1.92
C VAL A 57 2.84 -6.37 -2.39
N PHE A 58 1.52 -6.55 -2.37
CA PHE A 58 0.82 -7.65 -3.01
C PHE A 58 0.21 -7.19 -4.32
N VAL A 59 0.51 -7.92 -5.41
CA VAL A 59 -0.03 -7.61 -6.73
C VAL A 59 -0.64 -8.86 -7.36
N GLY A 60 -1.93 -8.79 -7.66
CA GLY A 60 -2.66 -9.82 -8.38
C GLY A 60 -3.01 -9.37 -9.79
N SER A 61 -4.21 -8.80 -9.94
CA SER A 61 -4.75 -8.42 -11.25
C SER A 61 -3.94 -7.36 -11.98
N GLY A 62 -3.21 -6.48 -11.27
CA GLY A 62 -2.30 -5.50 -11.87
C GLY A 62 -1.25 -6.12 -12.79
N ILE A 63 -0.78 -7.34 -12.47
CA ILE A 63 0.14 -8.11 -13.31
C ILE A 63 -0.65 -8.89 -14.36
N PHE A 64 -1.55 -9.78 -13.92
CA PHE A 64 -2.16 -10.78 -14.81
C PHE A 64 -3.20 -10.23 -15.80
N LYS A 65 -3.72 -9.01 -15.57
CA LYS A 65 -4.61 -8.31 -16.51
C LYS A 65 -3.93 -7.17 -17.26
N SER A 66 -2.60 -7.04 -17.16
CA SER A 66 -1.83 -6.12 -18.00
C SER A 66 -1.64 -6.69 -19.41
N GLU A 67 -1.26 -5.83 -20.35
CA GLU A 67 -0.95 -6.24 -21.73
C GLU A 67 0.25 -7.19 -21.81
N ASN A 68 1.28 -6.96 -20.98
CA ASN A 68 2.47 -7.81 -20.89
C ASN A 68 2.76 -8.22 -19.43
N PRO A 69 2.11 -9.30 -18.92
CA PRO A 69 2.23 -9.71 -17.52
C PRO A 69 3.67 -10.00 -17.07
N GLN A 70 4.50 -10.59 -17.93
CA GLN A 70 5.88 -10.90 -17.58
C GLN A 70 6.73 -9.63 -17.43
N ALA A 71 6.61 -8.68 -18.36
CA ALA A 71 7.30 -7.41 -18.25
C ALA A 71 6.81 -6.59 -17.05
N MET A 72 5.49 -6.55 -16.83
CA MET A 72 4.88 -5.85 -15.69
C MET A 72 5.35 -6.44 -14.36
N ALA A 73 5.37 -7.77 -14.21
CA ALA A 73 5.84 -8.43 -13.00
C ALA A 73 7.31 -8.08 -12.70
N ASN A 74 8.18 -8.17 -13.71
CA ASN A 74 9.60 -7.81 -13.56
C ASN A 74 9.75 -6.33 -13.17
N ALA A 75 9.02 -5.43 -13.82
CA ALA A 75 9.08 -4.00 -13.53
C ALA A 75 8.59 -3.66 -12.10
N ILE A 76 7.53 -4.31 -11.63
CA ILE A 76 7.04 -4.13 -10.25
C ILE A 76 8.08 -4.63 -9.24
N VAL A 77 8.70 -5.80 -9.47
CA VAL A 77 9.75 -6.31 -8.58
C VAL A 77 10.94 -5.34 -8.52
N GLN A 78 11.37 -4.82 -9.68
CA GLN A 78 12.45 -3.82 -9.73
C GLN A 78 12.06 -2.51 -9.03
N ALA A 79 10.82 -2.05 -9.18
CA ALA A 79 10.36 -0.83 -8.53
C ALA A 79 10.25 -0.97 -7.01
N VAL A 80 9.81 -2.13 -6.50
CA VAL A 80 9.81 -2.39 -5.06
C VAL A 80 11.22 -2.43 -4.49
N HIS A 81 12.17 -3.02 -5.22
CA HIS A 81 13.55 -3.12 -4.76
C HIS A 81 14.29 -1.77 -4.76
N ASN A 82 13.98 -0.90 -5.73
CA ASN A 82 14.68 0.36 -5.97
C ASN A 82 13.72 1.56 -5.91
N TYR A 83 12.79 1.56 -4.94
CA TYR A 83 11.67 2.50 -4.88
C TYR A 83 12.09 3.97 -4.68
N ASP A 84 13.34 4.22 -4.31
CA ASP A 84 13.94 5.53 -4.09
C ASP A 84 14.79 6.02 -5.28
N ASP A 85 15.03 5.19 -6.29
CA ASP A 85 15.74 5.57 -7.52
C ASP A 85 14.76 6.01 -8.62
N ALA A 86 14.52 7.33 -8.68
CA ALA A 86 13.62 7.91 -9.68
C ALA A 86 14.04 7.63 -11.14
N ALA A 87 15.34 7.49 -11.42
CA ALA A 87 15.81 7.22 -12.79
C ALA A 87 15.53 5.77 -13.18
N LEU A 88 15.77 4.82 -12.27
CA LEU A 88 15.43 3.41 -12.48
C LEU A 88 13.92 3.23 -12.59
N LEU A 89 13.12 3.87 -11.73
CA LEU A 89 11.66 3.83 -11.79
C LEU A 89 11.14 4.32 -13.15
N ALA A 90 11.69 5.41 -13.66
CA ALA A 90 11.36 5.92 -14.99
C ALA A 90 11.76 4.94 -16.10
N GLU A 91 12.89 4.23 -15.96
CA GLU A 91 13.35 3.26 -16.94
C GLU A 91 12.47 2.01 -16.97
N VAL A 92 12.23 1.38 -15.82
CA VAL A 92 11.43 0.14 -15.74
C VAL A 92 9.95 0.36 -16.07
N SER A 93 9.48 1.60 -16.05
CA SER A 93 8.11 1.97 -16.43
C SER A 93 7.91 2.11 -17.95
N LYS A 94 8.97 2.06 -18.76
CA LYS A 94 8.88 2.21 -20.22
C LYS A 94 8.48 0.90 -20.90
N GLY A 95 7.71 1.01 -21.99
CA GLY A 95 7.45 -0.11 -22.88
C GLY A 95 6.63 -1.26 -22.29
N LEU A 96 5.94 -1.04 -21.16
CA LEU A 96 5.16 -2.08 -20.48
C LEU A 96 3.79 -2.38 -21.14
N GLY A 97 3.35 -1.55 -22.07
CA GLY A 97 2.01 -1.62 -22.63
C GLY A 97 0.93 -1.07 -21.68
N ALA A 98 -0.32 -1.40 -21.94
CA ALA A 98 -1.44 -0.99 -21.11
C ALA A 98 -1.45 -1.75 -19.77
N ALA A 99 -1.55 -0.99 -18.67
CA ALA A 99 -1.84 -1.54 -17.35
C ALA A 99 -3.30 -2.03 -17.27
N MET A 100 -3.62 -2.76 -16.21
CA MET A 100 -5.01 -3.16 -15.92
C MET A 100 -5.92 -1.92 -15.85
N LYS A 101 -7.06 -1.96 -16.55
CA LYS A 101 -8.11 -0.93 -16.37
C LYS A 101 -8.72 -1.05 -14.97
N GLY A 102 -8.54 -0.01 -14.17
CA GLY A 102 -9.24 0.14 -12.89
C GLY A 102 -10.71 0.52 -13.07
N LEU A 103 -11.50 0.29 -12.03
CA LEU A 103 -12.79 0.93 -11.85
C LEU A 103 -12.57 2.20 -11.03
N ASP A 104 -13.26 3.29 -11.37
CA ASP A 104 -13.20 4.50 -10.57
C ASP A 104 -13.85 4.23 -9.21
N ALA A 105 -13.16 4.54 -8.11
CA ALA A 105 -13.70 4.39 -6.76
C ALA A 105 -15.01 5.18 -6.59
N ALA A 106 -15.15 6.34 -7.24
CA ALA A 106 -16.37 7.14 -7.21
C ALA A 106 -17.57 6.48 -7.92
N SER A 107 -17.33 5.45 -8.74
CA SER A 107 -18.38 4.69 -9.43
C SER A 107 -18.87 3.47 -8.64
N ILE A 108 -18.23 3.15 -7.51
CA ILE A 108 -18.65 2.05 -6.65
C ILE A 108 -19.95 2.46 -5.93
N PRO A 109 -21.04 1.68 -6.05
CA PRO A 109 -22.27 1.95 -5.31
C PRO A 109 -22.03 2.00 -3.81
N GLU A 110 -22.71 2.89 -3.09
CA GLU A 110 -22.51 3.07 -1.65
C GLU A 110 -22.75 1.77 -0.84
N SER A 111 -23.66 0.91 -1.30
CA SER A 111 -23.91 -0.41 -0.71
C SER A 111 -22.76 -1.41 -0.84
N GLU A 112 -21.82 -1.16 -1.76
CA GLU A 112 -20.68 -2.02 -2.06
C GLU A 112 -19.35 -1.40 -1.58
N ALA A 113 -19.37 -0.14 -1.12
CA ALA A 113 -18.20 0.55 -0.62
C ALA A 113 -17.82 0.02 0.78
N LEU A 114 -16.65 -0.61 0.88
CA LEU A 114 -16.08 -1.07 2.16
C LEU A 114 -15.62 0.11 3.05
N GLN A 115 -15.36 1.27 2.44
CA GLN A 115 -15.11 2.53 3.14
C GLN A 115 -15.94 3.63 2.48
N THR A 116 -16.83 4.24 3.25
CA THR A 116 -17.47 5.50 2.89
C THR A 116 -16.52 6.65 3.28
N ARG A 117 -16.56 7.75 2.54
CA ARG A 117 -15.55 8.83 2.58
C ARG A 117 -15.39 9.42 4.00
N GLY A 118 -14.14 9.54 4.47
CA GLY A 118 -13.76 10.30 5.68
C GLY A 118 -13.41 9.43 6.89
N TRP A 119 -12.38 9.84 7.65
CA TRP A 119 -12.38 9.67 9.10
C TRP A 119 -13.43 10.61 9.70
#